data_AF-A0A533WIE6-F1
#
_entry.id   AF-A0A533WIE6-F1
#
_cell.length_a   1.000
_cell.length_b   1.000
_cell.length_c   1.000
_cell.angle_alpha   90.00
_cell.angle_beta   90.00
_cell.angle_gamma   90.00
#
_symmetry.space_group_name_H-M   'P 1'
#
loop_
_entity.id
_entity.type
_entity.pdbx_description
1 polymer ?
#
loop_
_entity_poly.entity_id
_entity_poly.type
_entity_poly.pdbx_seq_one_letter_code
_entity_poly.pdbx_strand_id
1 'polypeptide(L)'
;MNLDEVNKIFRKSIIRGYFEPSLLNLDFKKSDVKHPTIRDDGLMQTTLLHLFFDIDTGSDYPDGDEWFMAEFLFPYNIKLPDNLKGPDYFSTMSVGEGKNFWRHRELIRYKYGKSKKLGESLDFIEKKYRELHSLLEPIEKEIK
;
A
#
# COMPACT_ATOMS: atom_id res chain seq x y z
N MET A 1 -11.28 -20.30 -15.41
CA MET A 1 -10.80 -19.28 -14.47
C MET A 1 -11.91 -18.27 -14.32
N ASN A 2 -12.39 -18.02 -13.10
CA ASN A 2 -13.44 -17.03 -12.87
C ASN A 2 -12.85 -15.61 -12.97
N LEU A 3 -13.71 -14.59 -13.06
CA LEU A 3 -13.28 -13.19 -13.21
C LEU A 3 -12.33 -12.75 -12.08
N ASP A 4 -12.64 -13.12 -10.84
CA ASP A 4 -11.85 -12.83 -9.65
C ASP A 4 -10.40 -13.35 -9.77
N GLU A 5 -10.24 -14.61 -10.14
CA GLU A 5 -8.94 -15.25 -10.36
C GLU A 5 -8.15 -14.59 -11.49
N VAL A 6 -8.82 -14.25 -12.60
CA VAL A 6 -8.21 -13.58 -13.75
C VAL A 6 -7.66 -12.22 -13.34
N ASN A 7 -8.46 -11.42 -12.64
CA ASN A 7 -8.06 -10.08 -12.19
C ASN A 7 -6.90 -10.13 -11.20
N LYS A 8 -6.91 -11.09 -10.25
CA LYS A 8 -5.77 -11.30 -9.33
C LYS A 8 -4.48 -11.63 -10.05
N ILE A 9 -4.54 -12.48 -11.09
CA ILE A 9 -3.37 -12.82 -11.91
C ILE A 9 -2.83 -11.58 -12.64
N PHE A 10 -3.70 -10.77 -13.24
CA PHE A 10 -3.29 -9.53 -13.92
C PHE A 10 -2.65 -8.53 -12.94
N ARG A 11 -3.30 -8.27 -11.81
CA ARG A 11 -2.79 -7.40 -10.73
C ARG A 11 -1.41 -7.87 -10.26
N LYS A 12 -1.28 -9.15 -9.93
CA LYS A 12 -0.01 -9.72 -9.48
C LYS A 12 1.09 -9.62 -10.54
N SER A 13 0.73 -9.82 -11.80
CA SER A 13 1.67 -9.73 -12.92
C SER A 13 2.16 -8.30 -13.13
N ILE A 14 1.28 -7.30 -13.06
CA ILE A 14 1.69 -5.90 -13.23
C ILE A 14 2.48 -5.37 -12.04
N ILE A 15 2.10 -5.78 -10.82
CA ILE A 15 2.82 -5.39 -9.59
C ILE A 15 4.26 -5.94 -9.65
N ARG A 16 4.41 -7.25 -9.88
CA ARG A 16 5.74 -7.90 -9.92
C ARG A 16 6.57 -7.53 -11.14
N GLY A 17 5.91 -7.31 -12.28
CA GLY A 17 6.57 -6.99 -13.55
C GLY A 17 6.93 -5.53 -13.72
N TYR A 18 6.30 -4.61 -12.98
CA TYR A 18 6.51 -3.17 -13.13
C TYR A 18 6.67 -2.47 -11.77
N PHE A 19 5.63 -2.43 -10.93
CA PHE A 19 5.63 -1.57 -9.74
C PHE A 19 6.71 -1.93 -8.72
N GLU A 20 6.87 -3.21 -8.38
CA GLU A 20 7.90 -3.64 -7.44
C GLU A 20 9.32 -3.30 -7.93
N PRO A 21 9.76 -3.73 -9.13
CA PRO A 21 11.08 -3.33 -9.65
C PRO A 21 11.27 -1.82 -9.74
N SER A 22 10.24 -1.09 -10.18
CA SER A 22 10.31 0.38 -10.30
C SER A 22 10.47 1.06 -8.94
N LEU A 23 9.76 0.62 -7.91
CA LEU A 23 9.92 1.16 -6.56
C LEU A 23 11.28 0.82 -5.96
N LEU A 24 11.81 -0.38 -6.21
CA LEU A 24 13.17 -0.75 -5.79
C LEU A 24 14.24 0.17 -6.42
N ASN A 25 14.03 0.65 -7.64
CA ASN A 25 14.89 1.66 -8.27
C ASN A 25 14.73 3.07 -7.69
N LEU A 26 13.69 3.30 -6.87
CA LEU A 26 13.42 4.55 -6.13
C LEU A 26 13.78 4.38 -4.64
N ASP A 27 14.83 3.60 -4.34
CA ASP A 27 15.35 3.35 -2.99
C ASP A 27 14.40 2.65 -2.00
N PHE A 28 13.26 2.13 -2.47
CA PHE A 28 12.48 1.21 -1.64
C PHE A 28 13.27 -0.09 -1.43
N LYS A 29 13.06 -0.69 -0.27
CA LYS A 29 13.61 -1.99 0.14
C LYS A 29 12.47 -2.91 0.53
N LYS A 30 12.74 -4.22 0.57
CA LYS A 30 11.77 -5.18 1.10
C LYS A 30 11.51 -4.88 2.58
N SER A 31 10.23 -4.82 2.93
CA SER A 31 9.75 -4.63 4.29
C SER A 31 10.03 -5.89 5.13
N ASP A 32 10.46 -5.69 6.37
CA ASP A 32 10.56 -6.73 7.40
C ASP A 32 9.25 -6.91 8.19
N VAL A 33 8.35 -5.93 8.14
CA VAL A 33 6.99 -6.01 8.69
C VAL A 33 6.11 -6.91 7.83
N LYS A 34 5.27 -7.73 8.50
CA LYS A 34 4.24 -8.55 7.88
C LYS A 34 2.86 -7.90 8.02
N HIS A 35 2.13 -7.84 6.91
CA HIS A 35 0.75 -7.40 6.93
C HIS A 35 -0.14 -8.50 7.56
N PRO A 36 -1.15 -8.14 8.37
CA PRO A 36 -2.03 -9.12 9.01
C PRO A 36 -2.97 -9.87 8.07
N THR A 37 -3.07 -9.48 6.79
CA THR A 37 -4.07 -10.00 5.83
C THR A 37 -3.49 -10.19 4.43
N ILE A 38 -2.66 -9.25 3.96
CA ILE A 38 -1.94 -9.36 2.69
C ILE A 38 -0.72 -10.29 2.88
N ARG A 39 -0.61 -11.32 2.03
CA ARG A 39 0.44 -12.35 2.18
C ARG A 39 1.74 -12.03 1.47
N ASP A 40 1.70 -11.24 0.39
CA ASP A 40 2.89 -10.83 -0.34
C ASP A 40 3.72 -9.84 0.50
N ASP A 41 5.03 -9.80 0.27
CA ASP A 41 5.95 -8.94 1.03
C ASP A 41 5.73 -7.46 0.70
N GLY A 42 5.87 -6.61 1.73
CA GLY A 42 5.80 -5.17 1.57
C GLY A 42 7.11 -4.55 1.06
N LEU A 43 7.04 -3.25 0.78
CA LEU A 43 8.16 -2.38 0.46
C LEU A 43 8.21 -1.20 1.44
N MET A 44 9.38 -0.65 1.70
CA MET A 44 9.55 0.50 2.58
C MET A 44 10.76 1.34 2.19
N GLN A 45 10.72 2.63 2.46
CA GLN A 45 11.92 3.49 2.50
C GLN A 45 12.33 3.81 3.95
N THR A 46 11.44 3.60 4.92
CA THR A 46 11.61 4.01 6.32
C THR A 46 11.11 2.91 7.26
N THR A 47 11.41 3.02 8.55
CA THR A 47 11.08 1.97 9.53
C THR A 47 9.63 2.02 10.02
N LEU A 48 8.90 3.11 9.76
CA LEU A 48 7.53 3.28 10.23
C LEU A 48 6.45 3.05 9.18
N LEU A 49 6.76 3.21 7.89
CA LEU A 49 5.75 3.18 6.83
C LEU A 49 6.07 2.08 5.82
N HIS A 50 5.16 1.11 5.71
CA HIS A 50 5.35 -0.07 4.88
C HIS A 50 4.23 -0.14 3.85
N LEU A 51 4.60 -0.12 2.56
CA LEU A 51 3.71 -0.21 1.43
C LEU A 51 3.42 -1.68 1.08
N PHE A 52 2.14 -2.03 0.99
CA PHE A 52 1.64 -3.31 0.54
C PHE A 52 0.67 -3.13 -0.63
N PHE A 53 0.58 -4.14 -1.49
CA PHE A 53 -0.39 -4.17 -2.57
C PHE A 53 -1.48 -5.20 -2.27
N ASP A 54 -2.72 -4.72 -2.15
CA ASP A 54 -3.89 -5.57 -1.97
C ASP A 54 -4.49 -5.89 -3.35
N ILE A 55 -4.37 -7.16 -3.72
CA ILE A 55 -4.88 -7.70 -4.98
C ILE A 55 -6.29 -8.29 -4.84
N ASP A 56 -6.81 -8.45 -3.64
CA ASP A 56 -8.07 -9.13 -3.33
C ASP A 56 -9.26 -8.15 -3.28
N THR A 57 -9.06 -6.92 -2.81
CA THR A 57 -10.16 -5.94 -2.75
C THR A 57 -10.68 -5.63 -4.17
N GLY A 58 -11.96 -5.93 -4.42
CA GLY A 58 -12.67 -5.66 -5.67
C GLY A 58 -12.08 -6.35 -6.90
N SER A 59 -11.40 -7.48 -6.73
CA SER A 59 -10.96 -8.32 -7.85
C SER A 59 -12.12 -9.01 -8.56
N ASP A 60 -13.28 -9.12 -7.93
CA ASP A 60 -14.52 -9.61 -8.52
C ASP A 60 -15.22 -8.57 -9.42
N TYR A 61 -14.72 -7.33 -9.49
CA TYR A 61 -15.32 -6.27 -10.28
C TYR A 61 -14.99 -6.42 -11.79
N PRO A 62 -15.88 -5.98 -12.69
CA PRO A 62 -15.66 -6.05 -14.14
C PRO A 62 -14.40 -5.32 -14.62
N ASP A 63 -13.99 -4.24 -13.93
CA ASP A 63 -12.78 -3.47 -14.22
C ASP A 63 -11.65 -3.75 -13.20
N GLY A 64 -11.73 -4.87 -12.48
CA GLY A 64 -10.76 -5.22 -11.44
C GLY A 64 -9.34 -5.36 -11.97
N ASP A 65 -9.14 -5.68 -13.25
CA ASP A 65 -7.82 -5.72 -13.89
C ASP A 65 -7.22 -4.33 -14.21
N GLU A 66 -7.91 -3.24 -13.85
CA GLU A 66 -7.45 -1.88 -14.15
C GLU A 66 -6.82 -1.14 -12.95
N TRP A 67 -7.01 -1.68 -11.75
CA TRP A 67 -6.61 -1.04 -10.50
C TRP A 67 -6.27 -2.06 -9.41
N PHE A 68 -5.59 -1.60 -8.36
CA PHE A 68 -5.39 -2.33 -7.10
C PHE A 68 -5.38 -1.33 -5.94
N MET A 69 -5.48 -1.81 -4.70
CA MET A 69 -5.30 -0.95 -3.53
C MET A 69 -3.83 -0.96 -3.09
N ALA A 70 -3.26 0.22 -2.86
CA ALA A 70 -2.01 0.38 -2.13
C ALA A 70 -2.33 0.67 -0.66
N GLU A 71 -1.76 -0.12 0.25
CA GLU A 71 -1.96 0.01 1.69
C GLU A 71 -0.64 0.40 2.37
N PHE A 72 -0.61 1.56 3.01
CA PHE A 72 0.52 2.05 3.79
C PHE A 72 0.26 1.72 5.25
N LEU A 73 1.01 0.76 5.79
CA LEU A 73 0.80 0.15 7.10
C LEU A 73 1.94 0.52 8.05
N PHE A 74 1.59 0.79 9.30
CA PHE A 74 2.56 0.87 10.39
C PHE A 74 2.91 -0.51 10.98
N PRO A 75 4.10 -0.65 11.61
CA PRO A 75 4.34 -1.76 12.53
C PRO A 75 3.26 -1.86 13.61
N TYR A 76 3.15 -3.04 14.22
CA TYR A 76 2.21 -3.26 15.32
C TYR A 76 2.52 -2.36 16.53
N ASN A 77 1.48 -1.93 17.25
CA ASN A 77 1.56 -1.17 18.51
C ASN A 77 2.16 0.24 18.43
N ILE A 78 2.08 0.90 17.27
CA ILE A 78 2.43 2.31 17.15
C ILE A 78 1.35 3.20 17.77
N LYS A 79 1.74 4.13 18.63
CA LYS A 79 0.88 5.21 19.13
C LYS A 79 0.92 6.36 18.13
N LEU A 80 -0.20 6.61 17.46
CA LEU A 80 -0.32 7.70 16.51
C LEU A 80 -0.86 8.97 17.22
N PRO A 81 -0.27 10.16 16.98
CA PRO A 81 -0.82 11.43 17.41
C PRO A 81 -2.25 11.66 16.89
N ASP A 82 -3.08 12.36 17.67
CA ASP A 82 -4.50 12.56 17.34
C ASP A 82 -4.71 13.32 16.02
N ASN A 83 -3.83 14.26 15.68
CA ASN A 83 -3.89 15.04 14.44
C ASN A 83 -3.59 14.25 13.17
N LEU A 84 -3.10 13.01 13.29
CA LEU A 84 -2.86 12.10 12.15
C LEU A 84 -3.88 10.96 12.08
N LYS A 85 -4.90 10.98 12.94
CA LYS A 85 -6.00 10.00 12.91
C LYS A 85 -7.11 10.51 12.02
N GLY A 86 -7.56 9.67 11.09
CA GLY A 86 -8.66 9.99 10.20
C GLY A 86 -8.48 9.37 8.80
N PRO A 87 -9.55 9.36 7.99
CA PRO A 87 -9.51 8.79 6.64
C PRO A 87 -8.51 9.51 5.72
N ASP A 88 -8.28 10.80 5.93
CA ASP A 88 -7.33 11.60 5.14
C ASP A 88 -5.86 11.28 5.47
N TYR A 89 -5.63 10.67 6.63
CA TYR A 89 -4.32 10.27 7.14
C TYR A 89 -4.36 8.77 7.45
N PHE A 90 -4.42 8.38 8.73
CA PHE A 90 -4.44 6.98 9.09
C PHE A 90 -5.71 6.57 9.83
N SER A 91 -6.28 5.46 9.38
CA SER A 91 -7.41 4.77 9.99
C SER A 91 -6.94 3.50 10.69
N THR A 92 -7.75 3.00 11.62
CA THR A 92 -7.47 1.74 12.29
C THR A 92 -7.91 0.55 11.43
N MET A 93 -7.09 -0.50 11.43
CA MET A 93 -7.45 -1.84 11.00
C MET A 93 -7.46 -2.76 12.22
N SER A 94 -8.64 -3.25 12.59
CA SER A 94 -8.77 -4.24 13.66
C SER A 94 -8.61 -5.64 13.09
N VAL A 95 -7.75 -6.45 13.72
CA VAL A 95 -7.44 -7.82 13.26
C VAL A 95 -7.86 -8.89 14.27
N GLY A 96 -8.71 -8.52 15.23
CA GLY A 96 -9.13 -9.37 16.35
C GLY A 96 -8.19 -9.29 17.56
N GLU A 97 -8.60 -9.89 18.69
CA GLU A 97 -7.79 -9.97 19.93
C GLU A 97 -7.31 -8.60 20.49
N GLY A 98 -8.03 -7.51 20.18
CA GLY A 98 -7.62 -6.16 20.58
C GLY A 98 -6.41 -5.61 19.83
N LYS A 99 -5.92 -6.30 18.80
CA LYS A 99 -4.80 -5.86 17.96
C LYS A 99 -5.30 -4.90 16.90
N ASN A 100 -4.76 -3.68 16.90
CA ASN A 100 -5.07 -2.65 15.92
C ASN A 100 -3.80 -2.17 15.23
N PHE A 101 -3.89 -1.99 13.93
CA PHE A 101 -2.85 -1.40 13.09
C PHE A 101 -3.31 -0.04 12.57
N TRP A 102 -2.37 0.87 12.35
CA TRP A 102 -2.63 2.11 11.61
C TRP A 102 -2.34 1.89 10.14
N ARG A 103 -3.25 2.34 9.29
CA ARG A 103 -3.11 2.24 7.84
C ARG A 103 -3.70 3.41 7.09
N HIS A 104 -3.17 3.64 5.90
CA HIS A 104 -3.75 4.47 4.85
C HIS A 104 -3.96 3.63 3.60
N ARG A 105 -5.04 3.84 2.85
CA ARG A 105 -5.34 3.06 1.64
C ARG A 105 -5.65 3.98 0.48
N GLU A 106 -5.03 3.70 -0.66
CA GLU A 106 -5.22 4.43 -1.90
C GLU A 106 -5.61 3.49 -3.03
N LEU A 107 -6.56 3.91 -3.87
CA LEU A 107 -6.90 3.19 -5.09
C LEU A 107 -5.94 3.61 -6.21
N ILE A 108 -5.13 2.65 -6.66
CA ILE A 108 -4.15 2.88 -7.73
C ILE A 108 -4.73 2.37 -9.04
N ARG A 109 -5.18 3.29 -9.88
CA ARG A 109 -5.64 2.98 -11.23
C ARG A 109 -4.48 3.09 -12.21
N TYR A 110 -4.11 1.98 -12.83
CA TYR A 110 -2.97 1.87 -13.77
C TYR A 110 -3.38 1.64 -15.21
N LYS A 111 -4.68 1.44 -15.44
CA LYS A 111 -5.29 1.31 -16.75
C LYS A 111 -6.63 2.03 -16.77
N TYR A 112 -6.97 2.58 -17.92
CA TYR A 112 -8.31 3.09 -18.21
C TYR A 112 -8.68 2.68 -19.63
N GLY A 113 -9.46 1.61 -19.76
CA GLY A 113 -9.75 1.01 -21.07
C GLY A 113 -8.46 0.54 -21.76
N LYS A 114 -8.11 1.16 -22.90
CA LYS A 114 -6.90 0.79 -23.66
C LYS A 114 -5.63 1.52 -23.22
N SER A 115 -5.74 2.58 -22.43
CA SER A 115 -4.61 3.41 -22.02
C SER A 115 -3.98 2.88 -20.74
N LYS A 116 -2.67 2.63 -20.77
CA LYS A 116 -1.87 2.29 -19.58
C LYS A 116 -1.23 3.55 -19.01
N LYS A 117 -1.32 3.72 -17.69
CA LYS A 117 -0.84 4.89 -16.95
C LYS A 117 0.19 4.53 -15.87
N LEU A 118 0.97 3.48 -16.11
CA LEU A 118 1.88 2.89 -15.13
C LEU A 118 2.86 3.90 -14.52
N GLY A 119 3.42 4.81 -15.33
CA GLY A 119 4.30 5.88 -14.85
C GLY A 119 3.57 6.85 -13.91
N GLU A 120 2.41 7.37 -14.33
CA GLU A 120 1.59 8.27 -13.51
C GLU A 120 1.17 7.61 -12.18
N SER A 121 0.80 6.33 -12.22
CA SER A 121 0.43 5.57 -11.02
C SER A 121 1.63 5.36 -10.08
N LEU A 122 2.82 5.11 -10.63
CA LEU A 122 4.06 4.99 -9.85
C LEU A 122 4.41 6.32 -9.18
N ASP A 123 4.39 7.42 -9.94
CA ASP A 123 4.64 8.77 -9.43
C ASP A 123 3.66 9.13 -8.32
N PHE A 124 2.40 8.72 -8.44
CA PHE A 124 1.39 8.92 -7.40
C PHE A 124 1.74 8.15 -6.12
N ILE A 125 2.08 6.86 -6.22
CA ILE A 125 2.49 6.04 -5.07
C ILE A 125 3.69 6.68 -4.36
N GLU A 126 4.71 7.08 -5.11
CA GLU A 126 5.91 7.70 -4.55
C GLU A 126 5.60 9.03 -3.85
N LYS A 127 4.83 9.91 -4.50
CA LYS A 127 4.41 11.20 -3.92
C LYS A 127 3.62 10.99 -2.64
N LYS A 128 2.66 10.06 -2.65
CA LYS A 128 1.84 9.75 -1.48
C LYS A 128 2.68 9.15 -0.35
N TYR A 129 3.61 8.25 -0.66
CA TYR A 129 4.54 7.71 0.34
C TYR A 129 5.34 8.84 1.00
N ARG A 130 5.93 9.75 0.20
CA ARG A 130 6.72 10.88 0.71
C ARG A 130 5.88 11.85 1.55
N GLU A 131 4.67 12.16 1.09
CA GLU A 131 3.70 12.98 1.82
C GLU A 131 3.39 12.38 3.19
N LEU A 132 2.96 11.12 3.24
CA LEU A 132 2.65 10.42 4.49
C LEU A 132 3.88 10.34 5.39
N HIS A 133 5.04 9.96 4.84
CA HIS A 133 6.28 9.86 5.60
C HIS A 133 6.69 11.21 6.23
N SER A 134 6.56 12.33 5.50
CA SER A 134 6.90 13.66 6.02
C SER A 134 6.10 14.04 7.28
N LEU A 135 4.88 13.54 7.42
CA LEU A 135 4.04 13.74 8.61
C LEU A 135 4.52 12.93 9.82
N LEU A 136 5.34 11.90 9.58
CA LEU A 136 5.83 10.96 10.59
C LEU A 136 7.24 11.29 11.10
N GLU A 137 7.99 12.15 10.41
CA GLU A 137 9.32 12.58 10.86
C GLU A 137 9.38 13.07 12.32
N PRO A 138 8.38 13.79 12.86
CA PRO A 138 8.37 14.17 14.28
C PRO A 138 8.27 12.95 15.20
N ILE A 139 7.51 11.92 14.79
CA ILE A 139 7.23 10.72 15.57
C ILE A 139 8.45 9.79 15.57
N GLU A 140 9.15 9.65 14.44
CA GLU A 140 10.37 8.83 14.37
C GLU A 140 11.46 9.29 15.34
N LYS A 141 11.52 10.59 15.65
CA LYS A 141 12.46 11.15 16.63
C LYS A 141 12.10 10.81 18.08
N GLU A 142 10.83 10.53 18.36
CA GLU A 142 10.35 10.17 19.69
C GLU A 142 10.42 8.65 19.97
N ILE A 143 10.49 7.84 18.91
CA ILE A 143 10.55 6.36 19.00
C ILE A 143 12.00 5.82 19.12
N LYS A 144 13.01 6.64 18.80
CA LYS A 144 14.44 6.30 19.00
C LYS A 144 14.91 6.56 20.43
#